data_AF-A0A1Q3CL37-F1
#
_entry.id   AF-A0A1Q3CL37-F1
#
_cell.length_a   1.000
_cell.length_b   1.000
_cell.length_c   1.000
_cell.angle_alpha   90.00
_cell.angle_beta   90.00
_cell.angle_gamma   90.00
#
_symmetry.space_group_name_H-M   'P 1'
#
loop_
_entity.id
_entity.type
_entity.pdbx_description
1 polymer ?
#
loop_
_entity_poly.entity_id
_entity_poly.type
_entity_poly.pdbx_seq_one_letter_code
_entity_poly.pdbx_strand_id
1 'polypeptide(L)'
;MIETWDDSDLSTSEESGSDEEVVNFAFMALEEDTSEDESENEVNFTFDELQNAYEKLYVEYENVCLKNKSLKKNAISMTNELEILKNENTKNMNEIESLKNKNSFYMNEIEILNVSSKLSIDSMEENEKLKIEIDTLKKSFSIFSNSSAKLDNLLGLQRCVFDKAGLGYEEMENVKHFKNFFVKKNEPQFCCNYCGRLGHISTSCIFRNNLCFGKTRKIWVPKGTFVTNLQGPKFKWVPKA
;
A
#
# COMPACT_ATOMS: atom_id res chain seq x y z
N MET A 1 -1.39 22.56 23.14
CA MET A 1 -2.75 22.47 23.71
C MET A 1 -2.71 23.31 24.96
N ILE A 2 -3.20 24.54 24.82
CA ILE A 2 -3.24 25.60 25.83
C ILE A 2 -4.72 25.76 26.10
N GLU A 3 -5.16 25.47 27.32
CA GLU A 3 -6.55 25.70 27.71
C GLU A 3 -6.66 27.12 28.27
N THR A 4 -7.20 27.96 27.40
CA THR A 4 -7.73 29.29 27.66
C THR A 4 -8.92 29.18 28.60
N TRP A 5 -8.86 29.91 29.72
CA TRP A 5 -9.97 30.09 30.65
C TRP A 5 -11.13 30.81 29.97
N ASP A 6 -12.31 30.24 30.15
CA ASP A 6 -13.59 30.77 29.69
C ASP A 6 -14.17 31.69 30.76
N ASP A 7 -14.70 32.81 30.30
CA ASP A 7 -15.09 33.99 31.07
C ASP A 7 -16.47 34.40 30.53
N SER A 8 -17.53 34.24 31.34
CA SER A 8 -18.90 34.80 31.19
C SER A 8 -19.80 34.20 32.28
N ASP A 9 -20.67 34.90 33.03
CA ASP A 9 -20.90 36.33 33.21
C ASP A 9 -21.83 36.53 34.43
N LEU A 10 -21.52 37.55 35.22
CA LEU A 10 -22.40 38.47 35.98
C LEU A 10 -23.70 37.96 36.62
N SER A 11 -23.76 38.11 37.96
CA SER A 11 -24.97 38.63 38.63
C SER A 11 -24.57 39.49 39.82
N THR A 12 -24.55 40.80 39.58
CA THR A 12 -24.57 41.85 40.61
C THR A 12 -25.96 41.87 41.22
N SER A 13 -26.08 41.65 42.54
CA SER A 13 -27.21 42.16 43.32
C SER A 13 -26.65 42.88 44.54
N GLU A 14 -27.03 44.14 44.67
CA GLU A 14 -26.75 45.02 45.80
C GLU A 14 -27.24 44.40 47.11
N GLU A 15 -26.35 44.19 48.08
CA GLU A 15 -26.72 44.31 49.49
C GLU A 15 -25.49 44.76 50.27
N SER A 16 -25.48 46.04 50.61
CA SER A 16 -24.61 46.63 51.62
C SER A 16 -24.93 45.99 52.97
N GLY A 17 -24.05 45.12 53.46
CA GLY A 17 -24.19 44.47 54.76
C GLY A 17 -22.83 44.02 55.25
N SER A 18 -22.47 44.53 56.43
CA SER A 18 -21.31 44.20 57.28
C SER A 18 -20.89 42.73 57.24
N ASP A 19 -19.61 42.38 57.33
CA ASP A 19 -18.92 42.31 58.61
C ASP A 19 -17.39 42.32 58.42
N GLU A 20 -16.74 43.37 58.94
CA GLU A 20 -15.31 43.36 59.26
C GLU A 20 -15.11 42.54 60.54
N GLU A 21 -14.57 41.32 60.42
CA GLU A 21 -14.11 40.53 61.57
C GLU A 21 -12.83 41.14 62.16
N VAL A 22 -13.00 42.25 62.89
CA VAL A 22 -12.01 42.79 63.82
C VAL A 22 -12.09 41.93 65.09
N VAL A 23 -11.09 41.09 65.31
CA VAL A 23 -10.94 40.29 66.53
C VAL A 23 -10.75 41.23 67.73
N ASN A 24 -11.84 41.51 68.43
CA ASN A 24 -11.88 42.41 69.58
C ASN A 24 -11.44 41.66 70.85
N PHE A 25 -10.15 41.72 71.19
CA PHE A 25 -9.56 41.08 72.38
C PHE A 25 -9.84 41.84 73.70
N ALA A 26 -10.95 42.58 73.79
CA ALA A 26 -11.22 43.55 74.85
C ALA A 26 -12.61 43.38 75.50
N PHE A 27 -13.00 42.15 75.84
CA PHE A 27 -14.26 41.86 76.57
C PHE A 27 -14.12 40.79 77.67
N MET A 28 -12.92 40.57 78.23
CA MET A 28 -12.78 39.86 79.51
C MET A 28 -12.67 40.83 80.68
N ALA A 29 -13.51 41.87 80.67
CA ALA A 29 -13.71 42.72 81.84
C ALA A 29 -14.79 42.08 82.72
N LEU A 30 -14.32 41.55 83.86
CA LEU A 30 -15.03 41.16 85.08
C LEU A 30 -16.50 41.62 85.18
N GLU A 31 -17.46 40.70 84.97
CA GLU A 31 -18.78 40.78 85.60
C GLU A 31 -18.79 39.78 86.77
N GLU A 32 -18.58 40.33 87.97
CA GLU A 32 -18.70 39.65 89.25
C GLU A 32 -20.17 39.62 89.65
N ASP A 33 -20.89 38.58 89.22
CA ASP A 33 -22.20 38.24 89.78
C ASP A 33 -22.05 37.04 90.72
N THR A 34 -22.16 37.36 92.01
CA THR A 34 -22.25 36.43 93.13
C THR A 34 -23.49 35.52 93.01
N SER A 35 -23.28 34.22 92.79
CA SER A 35 -24.23 33.19 93.22
C SER A 35 -23.46 31.97 93.72
N GLU A 36 -23.57 31.77 95.03
CA GLU A 36 -23.04 30.67 95.82
C GLU A 36 -23.37 29.31 95.19
N ASP A 37 -22.32 28.58 94.79
CA ASP A 37 -22.32 27.11 94.84
C ASP A 37 -20.90 26.66 95.20
N GLU A 38 -20.65 26.60 96.51
CA GLU A 38 -19.49 25.96 97.10
C GLU A 38 -19.52 24.46 96.78
N SER A 39 -18.75 24.04 95.77
CA SER A 39 -18.08 22.75 95.83
C SER A 39 -16.65 22.92 95.35
N GLU A 40 -15.80 23.18 96.33
CA GLU A 40 -14.35 23.32 96.26
C GLU A 40 -13.72 22.23 95.36
N ASN A 41 -13.29 22.63 94.17
CA ASN A 41 -12.12 22.07 93.51
C ASN A 41 -11.20 23.22 93.07
N GLU A 42 -11.17 24.31 93.84
CA GLU A 42 -10.14 25.34 93.72
C GLU A 42 -8.87 24.76 94.35
N VAL A 43 -8.13 23.98 93.54
CA VAL A 43 -6.85 23.40 93.92
C VAL A 43 -5.89 24.57 94.15
N ASN A 44 -5.78 24.99 95.41
CA ASN A 44 -4.86 26.04 95.84
C ASN A 44 -3.42 25.52 95.70
N PHE A 45 -2.85 25.66 94.49
CA PHE A 45 -1.46 25.33 94.24
C PHE A 45 -0.56 26.18 95.12
N THR A 46 0.39 25.54 95.77
CA THR A 46 1.43 26.27 96.49
C THR A 46 2.36 26.98 95.50
N PHE A 47 2.91 28.13 95.89
CA PHE A 47 3.84 28.89 95.05
C PHE A 47 5.01 28.01 94.56
N ASP A 48 5.52 27.13 95.42
CA ASP A 48 6.60 26.19 95.10
C ASP A 48 6.20 25.17 94.01
N GLU A 49 4.96 24.69 94.01
CA GLU A 49 4.44 23.79 92.96
C GLU A 49 4.36 24.49 91.61
N LEU A 50 3.87 25.74 91.60
CA LEU A 50 3.76 26.55 90.38
C LEU A 50 5.16 26.88 89.82
N GLN A 51 6.10 27.24 90.69
CA GLN A 51 7.48 27.53 90.31
C GLN A 51 8.16 26.30 89.69
N ASN A 52 8.03 25.13 90.33
CA ASN A 52 8.59 23.87 89.81
C ASN A 52 7.97 23.46 88.46
N ALA A 53 6.66 23.68 88.27
CA ALA A 53 5.99 23.45 86.99
C ALA A 53 6.51 24.39 85.88
N TYR A 54 6.71 25.67 86.19
CA TYR A 54 7.27 26.65 85.26
C TYR A 54 8.71 26.30 84.84
N GLU A 55 9.53 25.88 85.79
CA GLU A 55 10.93 25.53 85.52
C GLU A 55 11.05 24.28 84.63
N LYS A 56 10.21 23.26 84.86
CA LYS A 56 10.08 22.11 83.95
C LYS A 56 9.63 22.53 82.55
N LEU A 57 8.63 23.41 82.46
CA LEU A 57 8.15 23.94 81.20
C LEU A 57 9.26 24.70 80.43
N TYR A 58 10.06 25.49 81.14
CA TYR A 58 11.18 26.23 80.56
C TYR A 58 12.26 25.31 80.00
N VAL A 59 12.63 24.26 80.74
CA VAL A 59 13.59 23.23 80.26
C VAL A 59 13.07 22.53 79.00
N GLU A 60 11.79 22.15 78.97
CA GLU A 60 11.18 21.56 77.77
C GLU A 60 11.16 22.53 76.59
N TYR A 61 10.85 23.82 76.84
CA TYR A 61 10.91 24.86 75.82
C TYR A 61 12.31 24.99 75.22
N GLU A 62 13.36 25.06 76.06
CA GLU A 62 14.74 25.14 75.59
C GLU A 62 15.13 23.91 74.75
N ASN A 63 14.74 22.72 75.19
CA ASN A 63 14.93 21.47 74.44
C ASN A 63 14.25 21.51 73.06
N VAL A 64 13.02 22.01 72.98
CA VAL A 64 12.30 22.19 71.71
C VAL A 64 13.00 23.21 70.81
N CYS A 65 13.50 24.32 71.36
CA CYS A 65 14.26 25.32 70.61
C CYS A 65 15.53 24.73 69.99
N LEU A 66 16.27 23.89 70.73
CA LEU A 66 17.45 23.19 70.22
C LEU A 66 17.09 22.21 69.08
N LYS A 67 16.03 21.43 69.25
CA LYS A 67 15.50 20.55 68.19
C LYS A 67 15.13 21.33 66.94
N ASN A 68 14.45 22.47 67.08
CA ASN A 68 14.05 23.32 65.95
C ASN A 68 15.28 23.88 65.19
N LYS A 69 16.33 24.30 65.90
CA LYS A 69 17.60 24.73 65.28
C LYS A 69 18.23 23.60 64.45
N SER A 70 18.21 22.37 64.96
CA SER A 70 18.70 21.18 64.24
C SER A 70 17.87 20.90 62.98
N LEU A 71 16.54 20.89 63.10
CA LEU A 71 15.62 20.67 61.98
C LEU A 71 15.78 21.73 60.87
N LYS A 72 15.97 23.00 61.23
CA LYS A 72 16.26 24.07 60.25
C LYS A 72 17.53 23.80 59.45
N LYS A 73 18.60 23.33 60.10
CA LYS A 73 19.84 22.96 59.40
C LYS A 73 19.61 21.79 58.45
N ASN A 74 18.89 20.77 58.89
CA ASN A 74 18.55 19.61 58.05
C ASN A 74 17.68 20.01 56.85
N ALA A 75 16.71 20.89 57.04
CA ALA A 75 15.86 21.41 55.95
C ALA A 75 16.68 22.16 54.89
N ILE A 76 17.64 22.98 55.30
CA ILE A 76 18.56 23.66 54.37
C ILE A 76 19.42 22.63 53.62
N SER A 77 19.98 21.64 54.33
CA SER A 77 20.78 20.56 53.71
C SER A 77 20.00 19.80 52.65
N MET A 78 18.78 19.34 52.99
CA MET A 78 17.91 18.62 52.06
C MET A 78 17.52 19.48 50.84
N THR A 79 17.33 20.79 51.03
CA THR A 79 17.01 21.71 49.93
C THR A 79 18.18 21.82 48.94
N ASN A 80 19.42 21.90 49.44
CA ASN A 80 20.61 21.92 48.60
C ASN A 80 20.79 20.60 47.83
N GLU A 81 20.56 19.45 48.48
CA GLU A 81 20.62 18.15 47.82
C GLU A 81 19.56 18.01 46.72
N LEU A 82 18.34 18.50 46.95
CA LEU A 82 17.28 18.54 45.94
C LEU A 82 17.67 19.40 44.73
N GLU A 83 18.35 20.53 44.95
CA GLU A 83 18.83 21.38 43.86
C GLU A 83 19.89 20.68 43.01
N ILE A 84 20.84 19.97 43.64
CA ILE A 84 21.86 19.17 42.94
C ILE A 84 21.19 18.08 42.10
N LEU A 85 20.29 17.30 42.70
CA LEU A 85 19.57 16.22 42.01
C LEU A 85 18.71 16.74 40.86
N LYS A 86 18.08 17.92 41.04
CA LYS A 86 17.32 18.58 39.97
C LYS A 86 18.23 18.93 38.80
N ASN A 87 19.42 19.48 39.08
CA ASN A 87 20.39 19.81 38.04
C ASN A 87 20.89 18.55 37.31
N GLU A 88 21.19 17.46 38.02
CA GLU A 88 21.56 16.18 37.41
C GLU A 88 20.43 15.60 36.55
N ASN A 89 19.19 15.62 37.03
CA ASN A 89 18.03 15.19 36.25
C ASN A 89 17.87 16.01 34.95
N THR A 90 18.08 17.33 34.98
CA THR A 90 18.02 18.12 33.75
C THR A 90 19.12 17.76 32.74
N LYS A 91 20.34 17.43 33.22
CA LYS A 91 21.42 16.93 32.35
C LYS A 91 21.06 15.59 31.71
N ASN A 92 20.56 14.64 32.50
CA ASN A 92 20.16 13.33 32.02
C ASN A 92 19.01 13.44 30.99
N MET A 93 18.04 14.33 31.23
CA MET A 93 16.96 14.58 30.28
C MET A 93 17.48 15.11 28.94
N ASN A 94 18.45 16.03 28.95
CA ASN A 94 19.07 16.54 27.73
C ASN A 94 19.86 15.45 26.97
N GLU A 95 20.56 14.58 27.70
CA GLU A 95 21.27 13.44 27.11
C GLU A 95 20.32 12.43 26.45
N ILE A 96 19.20 12.10 27.13
CA ILE A 96 18.15 11.25 26.58
C ILE A 96 17.59 11.84 25.29
N GLU A 97 17.31 13.14 25.25
CA GLU A 97 16.82 13.80 24.03
C GLU A 97 17.85 13.76 22.89
N SER A 98 19.14 13.97 23.20
CA SER A 98 20.24 13.80 22.23
C SER A 98 20.31 12.38 21.66
N LEU A 99 20.21 11.36 22.53
CA LEU A 99 20.23 9.95 22.13
C LEU A 99 19.00 9.58 21.29
N LYS A 100 17.83 10.10 21.66
CA LYS A 100 16.59 9.91 20.89
C LYS A 100 16.71 10.46 19.47
N ASN A 101 17.30 11.66 19.32
CA ASN A 101 17.58 12.25 18.01
C ASN A 101 18.57 11.42 17.19
N LYS A 102 19.65 10.90 17.82
CA LYS A 102 20.59 9.99 17.16
C LYS A 102 19.92 8.68 16.72
N ASN A 103 19.08 8.09 17.57
CA ASN A 103 18.33 6.88 17.22
C ASN A 103 17.39 7.13 16.05
N SER A 104 16.69 8.27 16.01
CA SER A 104 15.87 8.64 14.85
C SER A 104 16.68 8.73 13.57
N PHE A 105 17.90 9.26 13.62
CA PHE A 105 18.79 9.33 12.46
C PHE A 105 19.19 7.93 11.98
N TYR A 106 19.66 7.06 12.89
CA TYR A 106 20.06 5.70 12.52
C TYR A 106 18.90 4.85 11.99
N MET A 107 17.69 5.05 12.53
CA MET A 107 16.49 4.37 12.00
C MET A 107 16.23 4.74 10.53
N ASN A 108 16.37 6.01 10.17
CA ASN A 108 16.21 6.45 8.78
C ASN A 108 17.31 5.87 7.88
N GLU A 109 18.55 5.81 8.36
CA GLU A 109 19.67 5.22 7.62
C GLU A 109 19.45 3.72 7.35
N ILE A 110 18.95 2.99 8.35
CA ILE A 110 18.56 1.58 8.20
C ILE A 110 17.45 1.42 7.15
N GLU A 111 16.44 2.30 7.16
CA GLU A 111 15.36 2.26 6.19
C GLU A 111 15.87 2.47 4.75
N ILE A 112 16.75 3.45 4.55
CA ILE A 112 17.39 3.70 3.25
C ILE A 112 18.20 2.48 2.80
N LEU A 113 19.02 1.91 3.68
CA LEU A 113 19.81 0.72 3.37
C LEU A 113 18.93 -0.48 3.02
N ASN A 114 17.80 -0.64 3.69
CA ASN A 114 16.86 -1.72 3.41
C ASN A 114 16.21 -1.56 2.03
N VAL A 115 15.77 -0.34 1.68
CA VAL A 115 15.24 -0.04 0.34
C VAL A 115 16.30 -0.27 -0.74
N SER A 116 17.54 0.17 -0.50
CA SER A 116 18.66 -0.04 -1.43
C SER A 116 18.97 -1.52 -1.62
N SER A 117 18.99 -2.30 -0.53
CA SER A 117 19.22 -3.74 -0.57
C SER A 117 18.11 -4.46 -1.34
N LYS A 118 16.85 -4.06 -1.14
CA LYS A 118 15.71 -4.61 -1.86
C LYS A 118 15.81 -4.34 -3.37
N LEU A 119 16.11 -3.10 -3.75
CA LEU A 119 16.33 -2.73 -5.15
C LEU A 119 17.48 -3.52 -5.79
N SER A 120 18.56 -3.73 -5.04
CA SER A 120 19.69 -4.54 -5.50
C SER A 120 19.27 -5.99 -5.79
N ILE A 121 18.52 -6.62 -4.88
CA ILE A 121 18.02 -7.99 -5.06
C ILE A 121 17.12 -8.07 -6.30
N ASP A 122 16.16 -7.15 -6.42
CA ASP A 122 15.22 -7.14 -7.55
C ASP A 122 15.97 -6.98 -8.90
N SER A 123 17.00 -6.13 -8.94
CA SER A 123 17.85 -5.95 -10.13
C SER A 123 18.68 -7.20 -10.47
N MET A 124 19.10 -7.98 -9.48
CA MET A 124 19.82 -9.24 -9.71
C MET A 124 18.88 -10.29 -10.33
N GLU A 125 17.68 -10.43 -9.80
CA GLU A 125 16.67 -11.35 -10.33
C GLU A 125 16.28 -11.01 -11.79
N GLU A 126 16.13 -9.72 -12.11
CA GLU A 126 15.87 -9.27 -13.48
C GLU A 126 17.03 -9.61 -14.43
N ASN A 127 18.27 -9.37 -14.00
CA ASN A 127 19.45 -9.70 -14.79
C ASN A 127 19.58 -11.20 -15.07
N GLU A 128 19.22 -12.06 -14.11
CA GLU A 128 19.19 -13.51 -14.31
C GLU A 128 18.17 -13.91 -15.38
N LYS A 129 16.95 -13.32 -15.34
CA LYS A 129 15.91 -13.54 -16.35
C LYS A 129 16.37 -13.10 -17.74
N LEU A 130 16.93 -11.89 -17.85
CA LEU A 130 17.46 -11.36 -19.11
C LEU A 130 18.58 -12.25 -19.67
N LYS A 131 19.43 -12.80 -18.82
CA LYS A 131 20.50 -13.71 -19.24
C LYS A 131 19.94 -14.99 -19.87
N ILE A 132 18.90 -15.57 -19.26
CA ILE A 132 18.19 -16.73 -19.82
C ILE A 132 17.57 -16.38 -21.18
N GLU A 133 16.88 -15.24 -21.28
CA GLU A 133 16.29 -14.78 -22.54
C GLU A 133 17.34 -14.60 -23.64
N ILE A 134 18.47 -13.95 -23.33
CA ILE A 134 19.59 -13.78 -24.26
C ILE A 134 20.12 -15.12 -24.75
N ASP A 135 20.26 -16.12 -23.87
CA ASP A 135 20.73 -17.45 -24.25
C ASP A 135 19.74 -18.18 -25.16
N THR A 136 18.42 -18.01 -24.93
CA THR A 136 17.40 -18.53 -25.86
C THR A 136 17.44 -17.83 -27.21
N LEU A 137 17.63 -16.51 -27.22
CA LEU A 137 17.68 -15.69 -28.42
C LEU A 137 18.95 -15.97 -29.25
N LYS A 138 20.10 -16.20 -28.59
CA LYS A 138 21.33 -16.63 -29.27
C LYS A 138 21.16 -17.98 -29.97
N LYS A 139 20.47 -18.93 -29.33
CA LYS A 139 20.18 -20.24 -29.94
C LYS A 139 19.28 -20.08 -31.18
N SER A 140 18.20 -19.30 -31.08
CA SER A 140 17.32 -19.05 -32.23
C SER A 140 18.04 -18.32 -33.37
N PHE A 141 18.89 -17.33 -33.04
CA PHE A 141 19.69 -16.61 -34.02
C PHE A 141 20.72 -17.51 -34.72
N SER A 142 21.36 -18.43 -34.01
CA SER A 142 22.28 -19.40 -34.61
C SER A 142 21.56 -20.31 -35.62
N ILE A 143 20.37 -20.81 -35.27
CA ILE A 143 19.52 -21.60 -36.17
C ILE A 143 19.13 -20.77 -37.40
N PHE A 144 18.68 -19.53 -37.18
CA PHE A 144 18.29 -18.61 -38.25
C PHE A 144 19.47 -18.32 -39.19
N SER A 145 20.64 -17.98 -38.66
CA SER A 145 21.86 -17.71 -39.45
C SER A 145 22.28 -18.93 -40.29
N ASN A 146 22.26 -20.13 -39.71
CA ASN A 146 22.53 -21.37 -40.43
C ASN A 146 21.51 -21.61 -41.56
N SER A 147 20.23 -21.31 -41.32
CA SER A 147 19.19 -21.43 -42.34
C SER A 147 19.32 -20.38 -43.45
N SER A 148 19.70 -19.15 -43.09
CA SER A 148 19.96 -18.06 -44.04
C SER A 148 21.13 -18.40 -44.96
N ALA A 149 22.26 -18.87 -44.41
CA ALA A 149 23.40 -19.29 -45.23
C ALA A 149 23.04 -20.41 -46.22
N LYS A 150 22.20 -21.38 -45.81
CA LYS A 150 21.68 -22.41 -46.70
C LYS A 150 20.80 -21.82 -47.81
N LEU A 151 19.92 -20.87 -47.47
CA LEU A 151 19.09 -20.17 -48.44
C LEU A 151 19.92 -19.33 -49.41
N ASP A 152 20.90 -18.59 -48.93
CA ASP A 152 21.81 -17.77 -49.75
C ASP A 152 22.64 -18.64 -50.69
N ASN A 153 23.09 -19.81 -50.23
CA ASN A 153 23.75 -20.79 -51.10
C ASN A 153 22.78 -21.32 -52.18
N LEU A 154 21.54 -21.64 -51.82
CA LEU A 154 20.52 -22.08 -52.78
C LEU A 154 20.20 -21.00 -53.82
N LEU A 155 19.97 -19.76 -53.37
CA LEU A 155 19.68 -18.61 -54.22
C LEU A 155 20.90 -18.19 -55.03
N GLY A 156 22.12 -18.31 -54.51
CA GLY A 156 23.38 -18.07 -55.22
C GLY A 156 23.59 -19.08 -56.35
N LEU A 157 23.24 -20.35 -56.13
CA LEU A 157 23.21 -21.37 -57.19
C LEU A 157 22.08 -21.12 -58.19
N GLN A 158 20.93 -20.59 -57.74
CA GLN A 158 19.78 -20.26 -58.60
C GLN A 158 19.92 -18.92 -59.33
N ARG A 159 20.82 -18.03 -58.89
CA ARG A 159 21.36 -16.90 -59.69
C ARG A 159 22.22 -17.44 -60.82
N CYS A 160 21.60 -18.30 -61.62
CA CYS A 160 21.99 -18.49 -62.99
C CYS A 160 21.96 -17.11 -63.65
N VAL A 161 23.07 -16.77 -64.28
CA VAL A 161 23.45 -15.47 -64.84
C VAL A 161 22.58 -15.12 -66.07
N PHE A 162 21.29 -15.43 -66.05
CA PHE A 162 20.42 -15.35 -67.22
C PHE A 162 19.59 -14.08 -67.29
N ASP A 163 19.49 -13.31 -66.20
CA ASP A 163 18.89 -11.97 -66.21
C ASP A 163 19.94 -10.85 -66.01
N LYS A 164 21.18 -11.03 -66.49
CA LYS A 164 22.09 -9.89 -66.67
C LYS A 164 21.70 -9.15 -67.94
N ALA A 165 20.75 -8.24 -67.85
CA ALA A 165 20.49 -7.23 -68.88
C ALA A 165 20.94 -5.86 -68.38
N GLY A 166 21.95 -5.29 -69.03
CA GLY A 166 22.49 -3.97 -68.73
C GLY A 166 23.46 -3.53 -69.83
N LEU A 167 23.60 -2.21 -70.02
CA LEU A 167 24.54 -1.63 -70.99
C LEU A 167 25.96 -2.15 -70.72
N GLY A 168 26.50 -2.95 -71.64
CA GLY A 168 27.84 -3.53 -71.57
C GLY A 168 27.92 -5.04 -71.30
N TYR A 169 26.81 -5.78 -71.30
CA TYR A 169 26.84 -7.25 -71.19
C TYR A 169 26.98 -7.93 -72.56
N GLU A 170 28.03 -8.73 -72.75
CA GLU A 170 28.22 -9.63 -73.91
C GLU A 170 27.68 -11.03 -73.59
N GLU A 171 26.80 -11.52 -74.45
CA GLU A 171 26.11 -12.79 -74.29
C GLU A 171 27.08 -13.96 -74.54
N MET A 172 27.30 -14.80 -73.53
CA MET A 172 28.16 -15.98 -73.66
C MET A 172 27.33 -17.18 -74.18
N GLU A 173 27.54 -17.58 -75.43
CA GLU A 173 26.74 -18.58 -76.16
C GLU A 173 26.75 -20.02 -75.59
N ASN A 174 27.57 -20.33 -74.57
CA ASN A 174 27.84 -21.72 -74.15
C ASN A 174 27.53 -22.06 -72.69
N VAL A 175 26.47 -21.49 -72.10
CA VAL A 175 26.05 -21.91 -70.75
C VAL A 175 25.02 -23.05 -70.86
N LYS A 176 25.40 -24.25 -70.38
CA LYS A 176 24.49 -25.40 -70.25
C LYS A 176 23.28 -25.00 -69.40
N HIS A 177 22.11 -24.95 -70.02
CA HIS A 177 20.86 -24.68 -69.35
C HIS A 177 20.49 -25.88 -68.47
N PHE A 178 20.56 -25.72 -67.15
CA PHE A 178 19.99 -26.71 -66.24
C PHE A 178 18.47 -26.60 -66.28
N LYS A 179 17.77 -27.74 -66.38
CA LYS A 179 16.31 -27.78 -66.29
C LYS A 179 15.89 -27.27 -64.91
N ASN A 180 15.12 -26.18 -64.89
CA ASN A 180 14.45 -25.68 -63.68
C ASN A 180 13.70 -26.83 -62.99
N PHE A 181 14.10 -27.17 -61.76
CA PHE A 181 13.48 -28.21 -60.94
C PHE A 181 12.13 -27.79 -60.32
N PHE A 182 11.54 -26.68 -60.78
CA PHE A 182 10.22 -26.27 -60.31
C PHE A 182 9.13 -27.08 -60.98
N VAL A 183 8.35 -27.79 -60.17
CA VAL A 183 7.13 -28.49 -60.59
C VAL A 183 6.18 -27.47 -61.22
N LYS A 184 5.67 -27.75 -62.43
CA LYS A 184 4.62 -26.92 -63.06
C LYS A 184 3.42 -26.83 -62.12
N LYS A 185 2.94 -25.61 -61.86
CA LYS A 185 1.78 -25.35 -61.01
C LYS A 185 0.55 -26.08 -61.57
N ASN A 186 0.02 -27.06 -60.85
CA ASN A 186 -1.34 -27.57 -61.12
C ASN A 186 -2.32 -26.49 -60.66
N GLU A 187 -3.02 -25.86 -61.60
CA GLU A 187 -4.08 -24.90 -61.27
C GLU A 187 -5.22 -25.66 -60.55
N PRO A 188 -5.59 -25.28 -59.32
CA PRO A 188 -6.70 -25.93 -58.64
C PRO A 188 -8.01 -25.60 -59.36
N GLN A 189 -8.62 -26.62 -59.97
CA GLN A 189 -9.99 -26.57 -60.47
C GLN A 189 -10.96 -26.47 -59.29
N PHE A 190 -11.26 -25.24 -58.85
CA PHE A 190 -12.22 -25.01 -57.78
C PHE A 190 -13.65 -25.18 -58.31
N CYS A 191 -14.43 -26.04 -57.66
CA CYS A 191 -15.86 -26.24 -57.92
C CYS A 191 -16.70 -25.44 -56.90
N CYS A 192 -17.85 -24.97 -57.35
CA CYS A 192 -18.81 -24.29 -56.49
C CYS A 192 -19.51 -25.30 -55.56
N ASN A 193 -19.42 -25.13 -54.23
CA ASN A 193 -20.06 -26.06 -53.28
C ASN A 193 -21.60 -26.08 -53.36
N TYR A 194 -22.22 -25.06 -53.97
CA TYR A 194 -23.68 -25.00 -54.12
C TYR A 194 -24.18 -25.76 -55.36
N CYS A 195 -23.60 -25.49 -56.55
CA CYS A 195 -24.07 -26.05 -57.82
C CYS A 195 -23.14 -27.12 -58.43
N GLY A 196 -21.96 -27.34 -57.87
CA GLY A 196 -20.98 -28.32 -58.33
C GLY A 196 -20.24 -27.97 -59.62
N ARG A 197 -20.47 -26.78 -60.22
CA ARG A 197 -19.79 -26.36 -61.46
C ARG A 197 -18.45 -25.67 -61.17
N LEU A 198 -17.48 -25.85 -62.06
CA LEU A 198 -16.15 -25.25 -61.96
C LEU A 198 -16.16 -23.74 -62.28
N GLY A 199 -15.17 -23.02 -61.76
CA GLY A 199 -14.86 -21.63 -62.17
C GLY A 199 -15.56 -20.52 -61.36
N HIS A 200 -16.32 -20.86 -60.32
CA HIS A 200 -16.88 -19.85 -59.39
C HIS A 200 -17.05 -20.42 -57.97
N ILE A 201 -17.18 -19.53 -56.98
CA ILE A 201 -17.38 -19.88 -55.57
C ILE A 201 -18.87 -19.82 -55.23
N SER A 202 -19.31 -20.51 -54.18
CA SER A 202 -20.71 -20.54 -53.74
C SER A 202 -21.37 -19.18 -53.50
N THR A 203 -20.61 -18.11 -53.29
CA THR A 203 -21.12 -16.74 -53.10
C THR A 203 -21.53 -16.08 -54.42
N SER A 204 -20.83 -16.37 -55.52
CA SER A 204 -21.14 -15.87 -56.86
C SER A 204 -22.02 -16.84 -57.66
N CYS A 205 -22.60 -17.85 -57.00
CA CYS A 205 -23.43 -18.85 -57.66
C CYS A 205 -24.80 -18.29 -58.03
N ILE A 206 -25.12 -18.28 -59.32
CA ILE A 206 -26.39 -17.80 -59.88
C ILE A 206 -27.59 -18.56 -59.27
N PHE A 207 -27.44 -19.87 -59.05
CA PHE A 207 -28.48 -20.71 -58.45
C PHE A 207 -28.73 -20.41 -56.97
N ARG A 208 -27.75 -19.83 -56.26
CA ARG A 208 -27.92 -19.39 -54.88
C ARG A 208 -28.60 -18.02 -54.81
N ASN A 209 -28.22 -17.11 -55.71
CA ASN A 209 -28.62 -15.71 -55.63
C ASN A 209 -29.99 -15.43 -56.28
N ASN A 210 -30.50 -16.30 -57.15
CA ASN A 210 -31.82 -16.12 -57.79
C ASN A 210 -32.87 -17.11 -57.23
N LEU A 211 -33.90 -16.58 -56.56
CA LEU A 211 -35.03 -17.35 -56.00
C LEU A 211 -35.92 -18.04 -57.06
N CYS A 212 -35.87 -17.58 -58.31
CA CYS A 212 -36.72 -18.07 -59.41
C CYS A 212 -36.27 -19.43 -59.97
N PHE A 213 -35.00 -19.83 -59.75
CA PHE A 213 -34.52 -21.17 -60.08
C PHE A 213 -34.78 -22.05 -58.85
N GLY A 214 -35.98 -22.64 -58.80
CA GLY A 214 -36.51 -23.36 -57.64
C GLY A 214 -35.48 -24.23 -56.93
N LYS A 215 -35.41 -24.10 -55.59
CA LYS A 215 -34.56 -24.91 -54.71
C LYS A 215 -34.77 -26.39 -55.05
N THR A 216 -33.78 -27.04 -55.65
CA THR A 216 -33.81 -28.49 -55.89
C THR A 216 -33.83 -29.18 -54.53
N ARG A 217 -34.98 -29.76 -54.17
CA ARG A 217 -35.17 -30.47 -52.90
C ARG A 217 -34.39 -31.78 -52.98
N LYS A 218 -33.24 -31.84 -52.32
CA LYS A 218 -32.45 -33.08 -52.21
C LYS A 218 -33.07 -33.97 -51.14
N ILE A 219 -33.47 -35.18 -51.53
CA ILE A 219 -33.94 -36.22 -50.61
C ILE A 219 -32.76 -37.16 -50.37
N TRP A 220 -32.53 -37.55 -49.12
CA TRP A 220 -31.52 -38.55 -48.80
C TRP A 220 -31.99 -39.91 -49.28
N VAL A 221 -31.19 -40.56 -50.14
CA VAL A 221 -31.47 -41.91 -50.64
C VAL A 221 -30.23 -42.78 -50.38
N PRO A 222 -30.38 -44.00 -49.85
CA PRO A 222 -29.28 -44.94 -49.70
C PRO A 222 -28.52 -45.18 -51.02
N LYS A 223 -27.19 -45.34 -50.94
CA LYS A 223 -26.35 -45.61 -52.13
C LYS A 223 -26.80 -46.90 -52.81
N GLY A 224 -27.19 -46.81 -54.08
CA GLY A 224 -27.62 -47.95 -54.91
C GLY A 224 -29.07 -47.89 -55.39
N THR A 225 -29.88 -46.94 -54.89
CA THR A 225 -31.29 -46.81 -55.28
C THR A 225 -31.48 -45.76 -56.38
N PHE A 226 -31.90 -46.18 -57.58
CA PHE A 226 -32.37 -45.26 -58.63
C PHE A 226 -33.86 -44.96 -58.41
N VAL A 227 -34.18 -43.76 -57.93
CA VAL A 227 -35.58 -43.33 -57.73
C VAL A 227 -36.18 -42.88 -59.07
N THR A 228 -36.53 -43.81 -59.94
CA THR A 228 -37.23 -43.53 -61.20
C THR A 228 -38.74 -43.68 -61.00
N ASN A 229 -39.39 -42.58 -60.58
CA ASN A 229 -40.84 -42.30 -60.52
C ASN A 229 -41.30 -41.81 -59.15
N LEU A 230 -41.16 -40.51 -58.89
CA LEU A 230 -41.95 -39.81 -57.86
C LEU A 230 -43.27 -39.37 -58.50
N GLN A 231 -44.37 -40.07 -58.22
CA GLN A 231 -45.70 -39.74 -58.70
C GLN A 231 -46.44 -38.82 -57.71
N GLY A 232 -46.83 -37.63 -58.20
CA GLY A 232 -47.93 -36.79 -57.69
C GLY A 232 -47.54 -35.36 -57.32
N PRO A 233 -48.49 -34.38 -57.30
CA PRO A 233 -49.84 -34.34 -57.89
C PRO A 233 -49.98 -33.18 -58.91
N LYS A 234 -50.67 -33.41 -60.04
CA LYS A 234 -51.58 -32.47 -60.75
C LYS A 234 -51.85 -32.94 -62.18
N PHE A 235 -53.14 -32.85 -62.56
CA PHE A 235 -53.76 -32.93 -63.90
C PHE A 235 -54.43 -34.26 -64.32
N LYS A 236 -55.69 -34.39 -63.86
CA LYS A 236 -56.98 -34.72 -64.54
C LYS A 236 -57.01 -35.67 -65.77
N TRP A 237 -57.92 -36.66 -65.66
CA TRP A 237 -58.65 -37.55 -66.61
C TRP A 237 -58.79 -37.09 -68.10
N VAL A 238 -59.07 -37.92 -69.13
CA VAL A 238 -60.07 -39.02 -69.30
C VAL A 238 -59.71 -39.95 -70.53
N PRO A 239 -60.53 -40.94 -71.03
CA PRO A 239 -60.08 -42.30 -71.36
C PRO A 239 -60.07 -42.63 -72.88
N LYS A 240 -59.73 -43.86 -73.26
CA LYS A 240 -60.16 -44.40 -74.57
C LYS A 240 -60.56 -45.88 -74.47
N ALA A 241 -61.62 -46.18 -75.22
CA ALA A 241 -62.46 -47.38 -75.25
C ALA A 241 -61.73 -48.69 -75.55
#